data_AF-A0A558R8W4-F1
#
_entry.id   AF-A0A558R8W4-F1
#
_cell.length_a   1.000
_cell.length_b   1.000
_cell.length_c   1.000
_cell.angle_alpha   90.00
_cell.angle_beta   90.00
_cell.angle_gamma   90.00
#
_symmetry.space_group_name_H-M   'P 1'
#
loop_
_entity.id
_entity.type
_entity.pdbx_description
1 polymer ?
#
loop_
_entity_poly.entity_id
_entity_poly.type
_entity_poly.pdbx_seq_one_letter_code
_entity_poly.pdbx_strand_id
1 'polypeptide(L)'
;MAMGMRPAGSPAGSNFAALPYAEAPALAQMLRSGPETFGRLGLKFLLLTAARSGEVRGAVWSEIDHDARTWTNMSFHSAIAR
;
A
#
# COMPACT_ATOMS: atom_id res chain seq x y z
N MET A 1 -21.20 22.33 -18.39
CA MET A 1 -20.96 20.88 -18.32
C MET A 1 -19.59 20.61 -18.93
N ALA A 2 -18.52 20.59 -18.13
CA ALA A 2 -17.17 20.29 -18.60
C ALA A 2 -16.82 18.87 -18.15
N MET A 3 -16.75 17.96 -19.12
CA MET A 3 -16.30 16.59 -18.94
C MET A 3 -14.80 16.63 -18.58
N GLY A 4 -14.49 16.32 -17.32
CA GLY A 4 -13.12 16.38 -16.79
C GLY A 4 -12.19 15.44 -17.55
N MET A 5 -11.08 16.00 -18.05
CA MET A 5 -9.96 15.23 -18.58
C MET A 5 -9.51 14.18 -17.56
N ARG A 6 -9.42 12.92 -18.00
CA ARG A 6 -8.65 11.90 -17.29
C ARG A 6 -7.18 12.30 -17.46
N PRO A 7 -6.39 12.51 -16.38
CA PRO A 7 -4.97 12.78 -16.55
C PRO A 7 -4.35 11.61 -17.31
N ALA A 8 -3.56 11.92 -18.34
CA ALA A 8 -2.85 10.94 -19.14
C ALA A 8 -2.06 10.00 -18.21
N GLY A 9 -2.29 8.69 -18.36
CA GLY A 9 -1.56 7.69 -17.61
C GLY A 9 -0.05 7.87 -17.82
N SER A 10 0.73 7.58 -16.77
CA SER A 10 2.19 7.61 -16.84
C SER A 10 2.69 6.86 -18.09
N PRO A 11 3.74 7.36 -18.78
CA PRO A 11 4.25 6.73 -19.98
C PRO A 11 4.57 5.26 -19.71
N ALA A 12 3.94 4.39 -20.51
CA ALA A 12 4.09 2.94 -20.40
C ALA A 12 5.58 2.58 -20.56
N GLY A 13 6.19 2.03 -19.50
CA GLY A 13 7.56 1.53 -19.52
C GLY A 13 8.56 2.19 -18.56
N SER A 14 8.15 3.19 -17.77
CA SER A 14 9.00 3.68 -16.67
C SER A 14 8.78 2.84 -15.41
N ASN A 15 9.77 2.03 -15.04
CA ASN A 15 9.78 1.37 -13.74
C ASN A 15 10.06 2.43 -12.67
N PHE A 16 9.26 2.44 -11.60
CA PHE A 16 9.58 3.25 -10.43
C PHE A 16 10.79 2.62 -9.75
N ALA A 17 11.88 3.38 -9.63
CA ALA A 17 13.07 2.93 -8.94
C ALA A 17 12.73 2.58 -7.49
N ALA A 18 13.20 1.42 -7.03
CA ALA A 18 13.03 1.00 -5.64
C ALA A 18 13.84 1.91 -4.72
N LEU A 19 13.32 2.13 -3.51
CA LEU A 19 14.07 2.81 -2.44
C LEU A 19 15.29 1.96 -2.07
N PRO A 20 16.51 2.52 -1.99
CA PRO A 20 17.65 1.82 -1.44
C PRO A 20 17.38 1.34 -0.01
N TYR A 21 17.77 0.11 0.32
CA TYR A 21 17.50 -0.47 1.63
C TYR A 21 18.07 0.38 2.79
N ALA A 22 19.23 1.00 2.59
CA ALA A 22 19.85 1.90 3.55
C ALA A 22 18.99 3.13 3.91
N GLU A 23 18.07 3.53 3.03
CA GLU A 23 17.18 4.68 3.24
C GLU A 23 15.84 4.28 3.88
N ALA A 24 15.50 2.98 3.92
CA ALA A 24 14.25 2.50 4.51
C ALA A 24 14.05 2.91 5.98
N PRO A 25 15.07 2.90 6.87
CA PRO A 25 14.93 3.38 8.24
C PRO A 25 14.56 4.86 8.34
N ALA A 26 15.12 5.70 7.45
CA ALA A 26 14.82 7.12 7.40
C ALA A 26 13.37 7.37 6.95
N LEU A 27 12.91 6.65 5.93
CA LEU A 27 11.50 6.68 5.52
C LEU A 27 10.58 6.27 6.68
N ALA A 28 10.90 5.19 7.38
CA ALA A 28 10.10 4.73 8.52
C ALA A 28 10.02 5.80 9.63
N GLN A 29 11.12 6.52 9.90
CA GLN A 29 11.15 7.61 10.87
C GLN A 29 10.28 8.79 10.42
N MET A 30 10.39 9.20 9.15
CA MET A 30 9.56 10.27 8.57
C MET A 30 8.07 9.92 8.63
N LEU A 31 7.70 8.66 8.40
CA LEU A 31 6.33 8.20 8.54
C LEU A 31 5.85 8.23 9.99
N ARG A 32 6.74 8.08 10.99
CA ARG A 32 6.38 8.17 12.41
C ARG A 32 6.24 9.60 12.93
N SER A 33 6.97 10.56 12.37
CA SER A 33 7.07 11.93 12.95
C SER A 33 5.89 12.87 12.67
N GLY A 34 5.04 12.55 11.69
CA GLY A 34 3.89 13.39 11.31
C GLY A 34 2.54 12.82 11.75
N PRO A 35 1.45 13.58 11.54
CA PRO A 35 0.11 13.21 11.95
C PRO A 35 -0.34 11.91 11.29
N GLU A 36 -1.09 11.10 12.04
CA GLU A 36 -1.63 9.85 11.54
C GLU A 36 -2.73 10.12 10.50
N THR A 37 -2.55 9.56 9.32
CA THR A 37 -3.53 9.58 8.24
C THR A 37 -3.67 8.17 7.70
N PHE A 38 -4.82 7.84 7.11
CA PHE A 38 -5.02 6.52 6.49
C PHE A 38 -3.93 6.18 5.46
N GLY A 39 -3.49 7.16 4.67
CA GLY A 39 -2.40 6.97 3.71
C GLY A 39 -1.05 6.67 4.38
N ARG A 40 -0.72 7.38 5.47
CA ARG A 40 0.52 7.15 6.22
C ARG A 40 0.50 5.80 6.94
N LEU A 41 -0.63 5.42 7.53
CA LEU A 41 -0.82 4.11 8.17
C LEU A 41 -0.72 2.98 7.14
N GLY A 42 -1.40 3.12 5.99
CA GLY A 42 -1.30 2.17 4.89
C GLY A 42 0.13 2.04 4.34
N LEU A 43 0.87 3.15 4.19
CA LEU A 43 2.25 3.11 3.74
C LEU A 43 3.20 2.50 4.78
N LYS A 44 2.99 2.75 6.09
CA LYS A 44 3.71 2.05 7.16
C LYS A 44 3.48 0.55 7.09
N PHE A 45 2.22 0.13 6.93
CA PHE A 45 1.87 -1.27 6.84
C PHE A 45 2.50 -1.93 5.60
N LEU A 46 2.46 -1.26 4.45
CA LEU A 46 3.12 -1.69 3.22
C LEU A 46 4.63 -1.86 3.40
N LEU A 47 5.29 -0.90 4.04
CA LEU A 47 6.73 -0.95 4.31
C LEU A 47 7.11 -2.12 5.23
N LEU A 48 6.27 -2.45 6.21
CA LEU A 48 6.55 -3.51 7.19
C LEU A 48 6.23 -4.91 6.68
N THR A 49 5.28 -5.04 5.75
CA THR A 49 4.80 -6.33 5.22
C THR A 49 5.36 -6.66 3.84
N ALA A 50 5.94 -5.67 3.16
CA ALA A 50 6.33 -5.76 1.75
C ALA A 50 5.20 -6.19 0.80
N ALA A 51 3.94 -5.98 1.20
CA ALA A 51 2.78 -6.28 0.38
C ALA A 51 2.58 -5.28 -0.76
N ARG A 52 1.71 -5.61 -1.72
CA ARG A 52 1.36 -4.68 -2.81
C ARG A 52 0.36 -3.65 -2.32
N SER A 53 0.41 -2.44 -2.89
CA SER A 53 -0.49 -1.35 -2.48
C SER A 53 -1.98 -1.68 -2.67
N GLY A 54 -2.32 -2.54 -3.65
CA GLY A 54 -3.68 -3.03 -3.84
C GLY A 54 -4.16 -3.95 -2.72
N GLU A 55 -3.27 -4.82 -2.22
CA GLU A 55 -3.57 -5.76 -1.14
C GLU A 55 -3.79 -5.01 0.18
N VAL A 56 -2.92 -4.05 0.50
CA VAL A 56 -3.07 -3.21 1.70
C VAL A 56 -4.39 -2.45 1.74
N ARG A 57 -4.86 -1.94 0.58
CA ARG A 57 -6.16 -1.24 0.49
C ARG A 57 -7.35 -2.17 0.58
N GLY A 58 -7.19 -3.45 0.23
CA GLY A 58 -8.22 -4.47 0.29
C GLY A 58 -8.21 -5.32 1.57
N ALA A 59 -7.24 -5.11 2.45
CA ALA A 59 -7.09 -5.87 3.68
C ALA A 59 -8.34 -5.75 4.56
N VAL A 60 -8.79 -6.89 5.10
CA VAL A 60 -9.95 -6.94 6.00
C VAL A 60 -9.53 -7.46 7.37
N TRP A 61 -10.22 -7.03 8.42
CA TRP A 61 -9.87 -7.38 9.80
C TRP A 61 -9.87 -8.89 10.08
N SER A 62 -10.69 -9.67 9.35
CA SER A 62 -10.71 -11.13 9.48
C SER A 62 -9.43 -11.84 9.01
N GLU A 63 -8.55 -11.15 8.28
CA GLU A 63 -7.26 -11.69 7.84
C GLU A 63 -6.15 -11.47 8.88
N ILE A 64 -6.39 -10.63 9.89
CA ILE A 64 -5.40 -10.21 10.89
C ILE A 64 -5.66 -10.99 12.18
N ASP A 65 -4.69 -11.83 12.55
CA ASP A 65 -4.64 -12.46 13.86
C ASP A 65 -3.73 -11.63 14.77
N HIS A 66 -4.33 -10.95 15.74
CA HIS A 66 -3.62 -10.10 16.68
C HIS A 66 -2.83 -10.90 17.74
N ASP A 67 -3.26 -12.12 18.05
CA ASP A 67 -2.61 -12.97 19.04
C ASP A 67 -1.36 -13.62 18.43
N ALA A 68 -1.49 -14.16 17.22
CA ALA A 68 -0.37 -14.70 16.45
C ALA A 68 0.52 -13.60 15.84
N ARG A 69 0.04 -12.35 15.80
CA ARG A 69 0.69 -11.19 15.14
C ARG A 69 0.97 -11.46 13.66
N THR A 70 0.05 -12.18 13.02
CA THR A 70 0.15 -12.56 11.61
C THR A 70 -0.97 -11.92 10.82
N TRP A 71 -0.66 -11.51 9.61
CA TRP A 71 -1.64 -11.16 8.61
C TRP A 71 -1.55 -12.17 7.47
N THR A 72 -2.65 -12.86 7.19
CA THR A 72 -2.70 -13.87 6.13
C THR A 72 -3.26 -13.23 4.87
N ASN A 73 -2.39 -12.76 3.98
CA ASN A 73 -2.77 -12.17 2.71
C ASN A 73 -2.66 -13.21 1.56
N MET A 74 -3.71 -13.99 1.35
CA MET A 74 -3.80 -14.86 0.17
C MET A 74 -4.47 -14.10 -0.97
N SER A 75 -3.70 -13.51 -1.87
CA SER A 75 -4.26 -12.77 -3.01
C SER A 75 -4.88 -13.75 -4.01
N PHE A 76 -6.21 -13.93 -3.94
CA PHE A 76 -7.04 -14.36 -5.06
C PHE A 76 -8.43 -13.70 -5.01
N HIS A 77 -8.48 -12.36 -4.92
CA HIS A 77 -9.72 -11.63 -5.20
C HIS A 77 -9.91 -11.46 -6.72
N SER A 78 -10.11 -12.58 -7.43
CA SER A 78 -10.88 -12.59 -8.68
C SER A 78 -12.34 -12.79 -8.31
N ALA A 79 -12.99 -11.72 -7.84
CA ALA A 79 -14.44 -11.63 -7.83
C ALA A 79 -14.85 -10.58 -8.87
N ILE A 80 -14.52 -10.84 -10.14
CA ILE A 80 -15.30 -10.31 -11.27
C ILE A 80 -16.56 -11.18 -11.36
N ALA A 81 -17.45 -11.07 -10.38
CA ALA A 81 -18.79 -11.65 -10.41
C ALA A 81 -19.63 -11.09 -9.26
N ARG A 82 -20.08 -9.84 -9.39
CA ARG A 82 -21.47 -9.41 -9.23
C ARG A 82 -21.61 -7.91 -9.48
#